data_AF-A0A1V1NQZ5-F1
#
_entry.id   AF-A0A1V1NQZ5-F1
#
_cell.length_a   1.000
_cell.length_b   1.000
_cell.length_c   1.000
_cell.angle_alpha   90.00
_cell.angle_beta   90.00
_cell.angle_gamma   90.00
#
_symmetry.space_group_name_H-M   'P 1'
#
loop_
_entity.id
_entity.type
_entity.pdbx_description
1 polymer ?
#
loop_
_entity_poly.entity_id
_entity_poly.type
_entity_poly.pdbx_seq_one_letter_code
_entity_poly.pdbx_strand_id
1 'polypeptide(L)'
;MSTQQLTAAIDISNWPFDDEYDSIYPKGARDKKAIISPQTCQHSCILKNHRYLFKKSSHRYPDQFWIEIIAYQLGCLMNIPVPPSFVAIDQSGQVGALIEWFYDDTNEAFLEYIDGGDLIMGYIPDFDRKK
;
A
#
# COMPACT_ATOMS: atom_id res chain seq x y z
N MET A 1 6.79 -6.60 26.89
CA MET A 1 6.97 -7.35 25.63
C MET A 1 5.60 -7.61 25.06
N SER A 2 5.22 -6.89 24.00
CA SER A 2 3.91 -7.01 23.36
C SER A 2 3.85 -8.33 22.59
N THR A 3 2.85 -9.15 22.90
CA THR A 3 2.60 -10.44 22.26
C THR A 3 2.34 -10.21 20.77
N GLN A 4 3.25 -10.66 19.90
CA GLN A 4 3.01 -10.73 18.46
C GLN A 4 1.86 -11.71 18.23
N GLN A 5 0.65 -11.17 18.10
CA GLN A 5 -0.50 -11.91 17.61
C GLN A 5 -0.13 -12.36 16.19
N LEU A 6 0.00 -13.68 15.99
CA LEU A 6 0.22 -14.32 14.70
C LEU A 6 -0.66 -13.63 13.66
N THR A 7 -0.06 -12.88 12.74
CA THR A 7 -0.76 -12.09 11.74
C THR A 7 -1.32 -13.02 10.69
N ALA A 8 -2.48 -13.60 10.98
CA ALA A 8 -3.36 -14.12 9.95
C ALA A 8 -3.58 -13.02 8.90
N ALA A 9 -3.69 -13.42 7.63
CA ALA A 9 -4.01 -12.49 6.55
C ALA A 9 -5.28 -11.70 6.91
N ILE A 10 -5.27 -10.39 6.63
CA ILE A 10 -6.41 -9.51 6.87
C ILE A 10 -7.48 -9.83 5.82
N ASP A 11 -8.67 -10.22 6.28
CA ASP A 11 -9.82 -10.42 5.41
C ASP A 11 -10.40 -9.07 5.00
N ILE A 12 -10.34 -8.78 3.70
CA ILE A 12 -10.85 -7.55 3.09
C ILE A 12 -12.09 -7.80 2.23
N SER A 13 -12.71 -8.98 2.33
CA SER A 13 -13.83 -9.40 1.47
C SER A 13 -15.00 -8.41 1.44
N ASN A 14 -15.25 -7.73 2.57
CA ASN A 14 -16.37 -6.79 2.73
C ASN A 14 -15.94 -5.32 2.75
N TRP A 15 -14.71 -5.01 2.33
CA TRP A 15 -14.23 -3.64 2.32
C TRP A 15 -14.71 -2.95 1.02
N PRO A 16 -15.34 -1.77 1.11
CA PRO A 16 -15.80 -1.05 -0.07
C PRO A 16 -14.62 -0.61 -0.95
N PHE A 17 -14.83 -0.65 -2.27
CA PHE A 17 -13.93 -0.03 -3.23
C PHE A 17 -14.05 1.49 -3.15
N ASP A 18 -12.94 2.17 -3.46
CA ASP A 18 -12.94 3.62 -3.64
C ASP A 18 -12.94 3.94 -5.13
N ASP A 19 -14.15 4.12 -5.68
CA ASP A 19 -14.37 4.39 -7.11
C ASP A 19 -13.84 5.78 -7.54
N GLU A 20 -13.64 6.71 -6.61
CA GLU A 20 -13.16 8.06 -6.90
C GLU A 20 -11.70 8.04 -7.38
N TYR A 21 -10.90 7.11 -6.85
CA TYR A 21 -9.46 7.06 -7.09
C TYR A 21 -9.01 6.05 -8.16
N ASP A 22 -9.88 5.15 -8.62
CA ASP A 22 -9.52 4.14 -9.63
C ASP A 22 -9.08 4.78 -10.98
N SER A 23 -9.55 6.02 -11.25
CA SER A 23 -9.20 6.81 -12.44
C SER A 23 -7.91 7.63 -12.30
N ILE A 24 -7.40 7.82 -11.09
CA ILE A 24 -6.28 8.72 -10.76
C ILE A 24 -4.95 7.96 -10.64
N TYR A 25 -4.97 6.62 -10.58
CA TYR A 25 -3.74 5.83 -10.41
C TYR A 25 -2.85 5.79 -11.66
N PRO A 26 -1.60 6.27 -11.58
CA PRO A 26 -0.66 6.19 -12.68
C PRO A 26 0.20 4.92 -12.61
N LYS A 27 0.60 4.45 -13.79
CA LYS A 27 1.78 3.64 -14.15
C LYS A 27 2.29 2.63 -13.10
N GLY A 28 1.81 1.40 -13.21
CA GLY A 28 2.46 0.18 -12.71
C GLY A 28 1.86 -1.03 -13.43
N ALA A 29 2.63 -2.09 -13.68
CA ALA A 29 2.15 -3.24 -14.45
C ALA A 29 1.16 -4.15 -13.68
N ARG A 30 0.93 -3.87 -12.38
CA ARG A 30 0.17 -4.71 -11.46
C ARG A 30 -1.25 -4.21 -11.27
N ASP A 31 -2.18 -5.16 -11.27
CA ASP A 31 -3.56 -4.94 -10.86
C ASP A 31 -3.61 -4.53 -9.39
N LYS A 32 -4.17 -3.34 -9.14
CA LYS A 32 -4.21 -2.66 -7.85
C LYS A 32 -5.54 -1.93 -7.73
N LYS A 33 -6.09 -1.90 -6.52
CA LYS A 33 -7.36 -1.23 -6.22
C LYS A 33 -7.27 -0.42 -4.95
N ALA A 34 -7.87 0.77 -4.94
CA ALA A 34 -8.14 1.48 -3.71
C ALA A 34 -9.35 0.87 -3.01
N ILE A 35 -9.22 0.63 -1.71
CA ILE A 35 -10.29 0.15 -0.85
C ILE A 35 -10.31 0.94 0.46
N ILE A 36 -11.45 0.99 1.12
CA ILE A 36 -11.62 1.71 2.38
C ILE A 36 -11.87 0.69 3.49
N SER A 37 -11.12 0.83 4.58
CA SER A 37 -11.30 0.04 5.78
C SER A 37 -12.62 0.35 6.48
N PRO A 38 -13.28 -0.65 7.09
CA PRO A 38 -14.54 -0.44 7.78
C PRO A 38 -14.36 0.38 9.06
N GLN A 39 -15.43 1.05 9.49
CA GLN A 39 -15.49 1.74 10.78
C GLN A 39 -15.21 0.78 11.96
N THR A 40 -15.62 -0.47 11.82
CA THR A 40 -15.37 -1.55 12.77
C THR A 40 -14.35 -2.53 12.20
N CYS A 41 -13.09 -2.38 12.61
CA CYS A 41 -12.02 -3.31 12.29
C CYS A 41 -11.52 -4.03 13.55
N GLN A 42 -11.31 -5.35 13.44
CA GLN A 42 -10.79 -6.18 14.54
C GLN A 42 -9.25 -6.07 14.66
N HIS A 43 -8.58 -5.62 13.60
CA HIS A 43 -7.14 -5.48 13.55
C HIS A 43 -6.74 -4.09 14.06
N SER A 44 -6.02 -4.03 15.18
CA SER A 44 -5.56 -2.77 15.77
C SER A 44 -4.50 -2.04 14.92
N CYS A 45 -3.85 -2.75 14.01
CA CYS A 45 -2.89 -2.18 13.06
C CYS A 45 -3.54 -1.52 11.82
N ILE A 46 -4.87 -1.55 11.74
CA ILE A 46 -5.63 -0.94 10.64
C ILE A 46 -6.33 0.32 11.15
N LEU A 47 -6.07 1.43 10.45
CA LEU A 47 -6.81 2.67 10.61
C LEU A 47 -8.24 2.45 10.10
N LYS A 48 -9.23 3.04 10.78
CA LYS A 48 -10.66 2.88 10.45
C LYS A 48 -11.09 3.97 9.47
N ASN A 49 -12.02 3.66 8.57
CA ASN A 49 -12.49 4.59 7.53
C ASN A 49 -11.33 5.24 6.76
N HIS A 50 -10.24 4.51 6.62
CA HIS A 50 -9.01 4.94 5.98
C HIS A 50 -8.80 4.18 4.69
N ARG A 51 -8.19 4.84 3.70
CA ARG A 51 -7.89 4.26 2.41
C ARG A 51 -6.67 3.34 2.49
N TYR A 52 -6.74 2.26 1.73
CA TYR A 52 -5.65 1.34 1.51
C TYR A 52 -5.55 1.00 0.02
N LEU A 53 -4.35 0.68 -0.42
CA LEU A 53 -4.09 0.14 -1.75
C LEU A 53 -3.91 -1.38 -1.63
N PHE A 54 -4.82 -2.14 -2.26
CA PHE A 54 -4.68 -3.58 -2.40
C PHE A 54 -3.97 -3.93 -3.70
N LYS A 55 -2.73 -4.40 -3.62
CA LYS A 55 -1.94 -4.89 -4.77
C LYS A 55 -2.00 -6.41 -4.81
N LYS A 56 -2.57 -6.96 -5.88
CA LYS A 56 -2.71 -8.42 -6.02
C LYS A 56 -1.34 -9.10 -6.10
N SER A 57 -1.21 -10.22 -5.39
CA SER A 57 -0.09 -11.14 -5.60
C SER A 57 -0.17 -11.75 -7.00
N SER A 58 0.99 -12.05 -7.59
CA SER A 58 1.08 -12.68 -8.90
C SER A 58 1.99 -13.89 -8.79
N HIS A 59 1.53 -15.02 -9.31
CA HIS A 59 2.32 -16.25 -9.37
C HIS A 59 3.59 -16.07 -10.22
N ARG A 60 3.57 -15.14 -11.18
CA ARG A 60 4.70 -14.88 -12.08
C ARG A 60 5.84 -14.12 -11.39
N TYR A 61 5.52 -13.25 -10.43
CA TYR A 61 6.54 -12.51 -9.66
C TYR A 61 6.13 -12.44 -8.17
N PRO A 62 6.24 -13.55 -7.43
CA PRO A 62 5.82 -13.61 -6.02
C PRO A 62 6.64 -12.70 -5.11
N ASP A 63 7.88 -12.44 -5.48
CA ASP A 63 8.83 -11.52 -4.84
C ASP A 63 8.28 -10.10 -4.73
N GLN A 64 7.62 -9.57 -5.78
CA GLN A 64 7.04 -8.23 -5.74
C GLN A 64 5.88 -8.09 -4.74
N PHE A 65 5.25 -9.18 -4.32
CA PHE A 65 4.30 -9.16 -3.22
C PHE A 65 5.02 -9.13 -1.87
N TRP A 66 5.97 -10.05 -1.67
CA TRP A 66 6.71 -10.14 -0.42
C TRP A 66 7.58 -8.93 -0.13
N ILE A 67 8.10 -8.26 -1.16
CA ILE A 67 8.95 -7.08 -0.98
C ILE A 67 8.22 -5.92 -0.31
N GLU A 68 6.92 -5.75 -0.56
CA GLU A 68 6.10 -4.72 0.10
C GLU A 68 6.03 -4.99 1.62
N ILE A 69 5.78 -6.24 1.99
CA ILE A 69 5.69 -6.67 3.40
C ILE A 69 7.06 -6.54 4.09
N ILE A 70 8.12 -7.00 3.42
CA ILE A 70 9.49 -6.96 3.93
C ILE A 70 9.96 -5.51 4.09
N ALA A 71 9.66 -4.63 3.12
CA ALA A 71 10.02 -3.22 3.19
C ALA A 71 9.41 -2.54 4.41
N TYR A 72 8.13 -2.82 4.71
CA TYR A 72 7.50 -2.32 5.93
C TYR A 72 8.19 -2.81 7.20
N GLN A 73 8.42 -4.12 7.31
CA GLN A 73 9.10 -4.69 8.48
C GLN A 73 10.53 -4.13 8.66
N LEU A 74 11.27 -3.99 7.56
CA LEU A 74 12.61 -3.40 7.56
C LEU A 74 12.57 -1.92 7.97
N GLY A 75 11.61 -1.16 7.47
CA GLY A 75 11.39 0.23 7.87
C GLY A 75 11.16 0.35 9.37
N CYS A 76 10.32 -0.52 9.96
CA CYS A 76 10.14 -0.58 11.41
C CYS A 76 11.45 -0.88 12.17
N LEU A 77 12.24 -1.85 11.70
CA LEU A 77 13.53 -2.21 12.32
C LEU A 77 14.56 -1.08 12.21
N MET A 78 14.55 -0.34 11.11
CA MET A 78 15.47 0.77 10.84
C MET A 78 14.98 2.12 11.36
N ASN A 79 13.76 2.18 11.92
CA ASN A 79 13.08 3.43 12.27
C ASN A 79 12.97 4.41 11.08
N ILE A 80 12.73 3.87 9.88
CA ILE A 80 12.48 4.63 8.65
C ILE A 80 10.98 4.61 8.38
N PRO A 81 10.33 5.78 8.22
CA PRO A 81 8.91 5.83 7.91
C PRO A 81 8.69 5.30 6.49
N VAL A 82 7.93 4.21 6.41
CA VAL A 82 7.46 3.60 5.16
C VAL A 82 5.99 3.23 5.35
N PRO A 83 5.19 3.17 4.27
CA PRO A 83 3.77 2.82 4.40
C PRO A 83 3.59 1.43 5.04
N PRO A 84 2.77 1.33 6.10
CA PRO A 84 2.36 0.03 6.66
C PRO A 84 1.83 -0.90 5.57
N SER A 85 2.32 -2.13 5.55
CA SER A 85 2.00 -3.12 4.52
C SER A 85 1.71 -4.49 5.14
N PHE A 86 0.53 -5.04 4.85
CA PHE A 86 0.03 -6.27 5.45
C PHE A 86 -0.36 -7.30 4.39
N VAL A 87 -0.37 -8.58 4.77
CA VAL A 87 -0.95 -9.63 3.93
C VAL A 87 -2.47 -9.55 4.04
N ALA A 88 -3.17 -9.55 2.92
CA ALA A 88 -4.63 -9.56 2.88
C ALA A 88 -5.19 -10.57 1.87
N ILE A 89 -6.43 -10.97 2.09
CA ILE A 89 -7.20 -11.89 1.23
C ILE A 89 -8.58 -11.28 0.92
N ASP A 90 -8.98 -11.32 -0.35
CA ASP A 90 -10.31 -10.85 -0.78
C ASP A 90 -11.34 -11.99 -0.85
N GLN A 91 -12.59 -11.64 -1.19
CA GLN A 91 -13.72 -12.58 -1.28
C GLN A 91 -13.51 -13.73 -2.27
N SER A 92 -12.63 -13.55 -3.27
CA SER A 92 -12.30 -14.58 -4.27
C SER A 92 -11.19 -15.51 -3.82
N GLY A 93 -10.61 -15.26 -2.64
CA GLY A 93 -9.42 -15.93 -2.15
C GLY A 93 -8.12 -15.37 -2.74
N GLN A 94 -8.18 -14.24 -3.45
CA GLN A 94 -7.00 -13.61 -4.02
C GLN A 94 -6.18 -12.96 -2.89
N VAL A 95 -4.92 -13.39 -2.76
CA VAL A 95 -3.97 -12.81 -1.80
C VAL A 95 -3.31 -11.57 -2.39
N GLY A 96 -3.03 -10.57 -1.57
CA GLY A 96 -2.30 -9.38 -1.98
C GLY A 96 -1.70 -8.61 -0.81
N ALA A 97 -0.91 -7.59 -1.14
CA ALA A 97 -0.39 -6.64 -0.18
C ALA A 97 -1.44 -5.54 0.04
N LEU A 98 -1.85 -5.34 1.28
CA LEU A 98 -2.68 -4.24 1.74
C LEU A 98 -1.76 -3.14 2.27
N ILE A 99 -1.63 -2.07 1.51
CA ILE A 99 -0.68 -0.98 1.78
C ILE A 99 -1.46 0.23 2.23
N GLU A 100 -1.08 0.80 3.37
CA GLU A 100 -1.72 2.00 3.89
C GLU A 100 -1.56 3.18 2.93
N TRP A 101 -2.66 3.89 2.70
CA TRP A 101 -2.61 5.14 1.96
C TRP A 101 -1.88 6.19 2.77
N PHE A 102 -0.84 6.79 2.19
CA PHE A 102 0.06 7.72 2.87
C PHE A 102 0.01 9.14 2.28
N TYR A 103 -0.86 9.39 1.30
CA TYR A 103 -1.12 10.74 0.83
C TYR A 103 -2.05 11.45 1.81
N ASP A 104 -1.75 12.71 2.09
CA ASP A 104 -2.49 13.52 3.05
C ASP A 104 -3.59 14.29 2.33
N ASP A 105 -4.54 13.57 1.75
CA ASP A 105 -5.63 14.14 0.95
C ASP A 105 -6.56 15.03 1.79
N THR A 106 -6.47 14.95 3.12
CA THR A 106 -7.23 15.79 4.06
C THR A 106 -6.56 17.13 4.36
N ASN A 107 -5.31 17.29 3.97
CA ASN A 107 -4.54 18.49 4.24
C ASN A 107 -4.58 19.39 3.02
N GLU A 108 -5.21 20.56 3.15
CA GLU A 108 -5.31 21.55 2.07
C GLU A 108 -3.95 22.04 1.57
N ALA A 109 -2.88 21.89 2.35
CA ALA A 109 -1.52 22.22 1.93
C ALA A 109 -0.83 21.08 1.16
N PHE A 110 -1.36 19.85 1.17
CA PHE A 110 -0.91 18.78 0.30
C PHE A 110 -1.46 19.02 -1.11
N LEU A 111 -0.63 19.63 -1.94
CA LEU A 111 -1.02 20.01 -3.30
C LEU A 111 -1.07 18.79 -4.24
N GLU A 112 -0.02 17.96 -4.22
CA GLU A 112 0.07 16.75 -5.02
C GLU A 112 1.23 15.84 -4.56
N TYR A 113 1.16 14.56 -4.95
CA TYR A 113 2.29 13.64 -4.87
C TYR A 113 3.26 13.88 -6.04
N ILE A 114 4.54 14.06 -5.74
CA ILE A 114 5.62 14.14 -6.73
C ILE A 114 6.45 12.86 -6.65
N ASP A 115 6.61 12.17 -7.78
CA ASP A 115 7.43 10.96 -7.84
C ASP A 115 8.90 11.31 -7.58
N GLY A 116 9.57 10.54 -6.72
CA GLY A 116 10.97 10.80 -6.37
C GLY A 116 11.90 10.82 -7.59
N GLY A 117 11.58 10.05 -8.64
CA GLY A 117 12.33 10.10 -9.89
C GLY A 117 12.19 11.44 -10.64
N ASP A 118 11.07 12.15 -10.52
CA ASP A 118 10.90 13.49 -11.10
C ASP A 118 11.82 14.49 -10.41
N LEU A 119 11.92 14.40 -9.08
CA LEU A 119 12.83 15.24 -8.31
C LEU A 119 14.29 14.93 -8.66
N ILE A 120 14.67 13.65 -8.74
CA ILE A 120 16.06 13.23 -8.96
C ILE A 120 16.58 13.64 -10.34
N MET A 121 15.74 13.65 -11.38
CA MET A 121 16.15 14.13 -12.72
C MET A 121 16.66 15.57 -12.71
N GLY A 122 16.19 16.41 -11.79
CA GLY A 122 16.70 17.78 -11.63
C GLY A 122 18.12 17.86 -11.05
N TYR A 123 18.59 16.78 -10.40
CA TYR A 123 19.89 16.72 -9.74
C TYR A 123 20.90 15.80 -10.43
N ILE A 124 20.43 14.76 -11.13
CA ILE A 124 21.26 13.76 -11.80
C ILE A 124 20.91 13.75 -13.29
N PRO A 125 21.73 14.39 -14.15
CA PRO A 125 21.43 14.57 -15.58
C PRO A 125 21.18 13.27 -16.36
N ASP A 126 21.83 12.18 -15.96
CA ASP A 126 21.77 10.87 -16.64
C ASP A 126 20.94 9.83 -15.88
N PHE A 127 20.03 10.27 -15.00
CA PHE A 127 19.17 9.36 -14.25
C PHE A 127 18.22 8.59 -15.18
N ASP A 128 18.35 7.26 -15.24
CA ASP A 128 17.53 6.42 -16.11
C ASP A 128 16.09 6.32 -15.59
N ARG A 129 15.14 6.69 -16.46
CA ARG A 129 13.69 6.61 -16.23
C ARG A 129 13.02 5.50 -17.03
N LYS A 130 13.76 4.78 -17.88
CA LYS A 130 13.16 3.76 -18.74
C LYS A 130 12.71 2.57 -17.89
N LYS A 131 11.42 2.27 -18.00
CA LYS A 131 10.79 1.06 -17.44
C LYS A 131 11.00 -0.12 -18.37
#